data_AF-A0A929KUY2-F1
#
_entry.id   AF-A0A929KUY2-F1
#
_cell.length_a   1.000
_cell.length_b   1.000
_cell.length_c   1.000
_cell.angle_alpha   90.00
_cell.angle_beta   90.00
_cell.angle_gamma   90.00
#
_symmetry.space_group_name_H-M   'P 1'
#
loop_
_entity.id
_entity.type
_entity.pdbx_description
1 polymer ?
#
loop_
_entity_poly.entity_id
_entity_poly.type
_entity_poly.pdbx_seq_one_letter_code
_entity_poly.pdbx_strand_id
1 'polypeptide(L)'
;MYKLIVRKRASNALKKAYDWYENEQIGLGNAFIEEIQDCYTKLRSHPFAYHKVEYEFRQFNLKKFPHVVVYDIDDINELVIIYSIFHPKRHTKKKFED
;
A
#
# COMPACT_ATOMS: atom_id res chain seq x y z
N MET A 1 18.33 -3.67 3.66
CA MET A 1 16.84 -3.72 3.72
C MET A 1 16.38 -2.29 3.92
N TYR A 2 15.54 -1.79 3.01
CA TYR A 2 15.14 -0.38 3.02
C TYR A 2 14.25 -0.10 4.23
N LYS A 3 14.35 1.10 4.77
CA LYS A 3 13.39 1.61 5.76
C LYS A 3 12.07 1.89 5.04
N LEU A 4 10.94 1.80 5.75
CA LEU A 4 9.62 2.04 5.15
C LEU A 4 8.86 3.07 5.97
N ILE A 5 8.39 4.11 5.30
CA ILE A 5 7.56 5.17 5.87
C ILE A 5 6.19 5.13 5.21
N VAL A 6 5.14 5.19 6.01
CA VAL A 6 3.75 5.25 5.54
C VAL A 6 3.25 6.67 5.71
N ARG A 7 2.87 7.33 4.61
CA ARG A 7 2.28 8.68 4.67
C ARG A 7 0.94 8.63 5.39
N LYS A 8 0.56 9.75 6.01
CA LYS A 8 -0.71 9.89 6.75
C LYS A 8 -1.93 9.48 5.92
N ARG A 9 -1.95 9.81 4.63
CA ARG A 9 -3.00 9.40 3.68
C ARG A 9 -3.13 7.88 3.58
N ALA A 10 -2.03 7.17 3.36
CA ALA A 10 -2.00 5.71 3.30
C ALA A 10 -2.41 5.08 4.64
N SER A 11 -1.93 5.62 5.76
CA SER A 11 -2.31 5.14 7.10
C SER A 11 -3.82 5.29 7.36
N ASN A 12 -4.41 6.42 7.00
CA ASN A 12 -5.86 6.63 7.10
C ASN A 12 -6.65 5.67 6.20
N ALA A 13 -6.15 5.39 5.00
CA ALA A 13 -6.79 4.45 4.09
C ALA A 13 -6.74 3.01 4.63
N LEU A 14 -5.61 2.60 5.22
CA LEU A 14 -5.47 1.32 5.91
C LEU A 14 -6.49 1.17 7.04
N LYS A 15 -6.60 2.18 7.90
CA LYS A 15 -7.57 2.14 9.01
C LYS A 15 -9.00 1.98 8.48
N LYS A 16 -9.37 2.76 7.46
CA LYS A 16 -10.71 2.66 6.84
C LYS A 16 -10.96 1.29 6.21
N ALA A 17 -9.96 0.73 5.52
CA ALA A 17 -10.08 -0.60 4.91
C ALA A 17 -10.19 -1.69 5.98
N TYR A 18 -9.38 -1.61 7.04
CA TYR A 18 -9.48 -2.50 8.20
C TYR A 18 -10.88 -2.46 8.81
N ASP A 19 -11.35 -1.27 9.19
CA ASP A 19 -12.66 -1.09 9.82
C ASP A 19 -13.77 -1.63 8.92
N TRP A 20 -13.66 -1.44 7.59
CA TRP A 20 -14.62 -1.98 6.64
C TRP A 20 -14.60 -3.52 6.62
N TYR A 21 -13.43 -4.14 6.45
CA TYR A 21 -13.33 -5.60 6.39
C TYR A 21 -13.76 -6.27 7.70
N GLU A 22 -13.37 -5.71 8.85
CA GLU A 22 -13.71 -6.26 10.17
C GLU A 22 -15.22 -6.21 10.45
N ASN A 23 -15.91 -5.16 9.96
CA ASN A 23 -17.36 -5.05 10.05
C ASN A 23 -18.10 -6.05 9.15
N GLU A 24 -17.53 -6.41 8.00
CA GLU A 24 -18.13 -7.40 7.09
C GLU A 24 -18.00 -8.82 7.66
N GLN A 25 -16.84 -9.15 8.23
CA GLN A 25 -16.61 -10.41 8.92
C GLN A 25 -15.49 -10.26 9.94
N ILE A 26 -15.77 -10.67 11.18
CA ILE A 26 -14.79 -10.67 12.27
C ILE A 26 -13.53 -11.45 11.84
N GLY A 27 -12.36 -10.82 12.04
CA GLY A 27 -11.05 -11.34 11.66
C GLY A 27 -10.58 -10.98 10.25
N LEU A 28 -11.47 -10.48 9.37
CA LEU A 28 -11.08 -10.13 8.00
C LEU A 28 -10.24 -8.85 7.94
N GLY A 29 -10.43 -7.92 8.89
CA GLY A 29 -9.56 -6.76 9.05
C GLY A 29 -8.14 -7.19 9.44
N ASN A 30 -7.99 -8.15 10.34
CA ASN A 30 -6.69 -8.70 10.72
C ASN A 30 -6.00 -9.37 9.53
N ALA A 31 -6.72 -10.20 8.77
CA ALA A 31 -6.18 -10.81 7.56
C ALA A 31 -5.71 -9.77 6.52
N PHE A 32 -6.41 -8.63 6.42
CA PHE A 32 -5.98 -7.51 5.59
C PHE A 32 -4.65 -6.90 6.07
N ILE A 33 -4.49 -6.69 7.37
CA ILE A 33 -3.24 -6.16 7.93
C ILE A 33 -2.08 -7.13 7.73
N GLU A 34 -2.30 -8.43 7.89
CA GLU A 34 -1.27 -9.45 7.60
C GLU A 34 -0.78 -9.35 6.16
N GLU A 35 -1.69 -9.24 5.19
CA GLU A 35 -1.28 -9.08 3.79
C GLU A 35 -0.53 -7.75 3.54
N ILE A 36 -0.88 -6.68 4.24
CA ILE A 36 -0.14 -5.41 4.18
C ILE A 36 1.27 -5.56 4.76
N GLN A 37 1.44 -6.30 5.86
CA GLN A 37 2.78 -6.55 6.42
C GLN A 37 3.64 -7.42 5.50
N ASP A 38 3.05 -8.42 4.84
CA ASP A 38 3.72 -9.21 3.80
C ASP A 38 4.16 -8.33 2.62
N CYS A 39 3.29 -7.40 2.19
CA CYS A 39 3.62 -6.40 1.18
C CYS A 39 4.81 -5.53 1.63
N TYR A 40 4.77 -4.98 2.84
CA TYR A 40 5.86 -4.17 3.38
C TYR A 40 7.19 -4.92 3.46
N THR A 41 7.15 -6.19 3.86
CA THR A 41 8.36 -7.03 3.90
C THR A 41 8.97 -7.20 2.51
N LYS A 42 8.14 -7.41 1.49
CA LYS A 42 8.59 -7.50 0.08
C LYS A 42 9.15 -6.17 -0.41
N LEU A 43 8.47 -5.05 -0.14
CA LEU A 43 8.92 -3.74 -0.57
C LEU A 43 10.24 -3.32 0.11
N ARG A 44 10.45 -3.66 1.38
CA ARG A 44 11.72 -3.38 2.07
C ARG A 44 12.89 -4.23 1.56
N SER A 45 12.63 -5.46 1.12
CA SER A 45 13.67 -6.40 0.66
C SER A 45 13.98 -6.25 -0.83
N HIS A 46 12.96 -5.98 -1.64
CA HIS A 46 13.06 -5.89 -3.10
C HIS A 46 12.29 -4.67 -3.64
N PRO A 47 12.65 -3.44 -3.23
CA PRO A 47 11.89 -2.24 -3.57
C PRO A 47 11.78 -2.01 -5.09
N PHE A 48 12.83 -2.36 -5.84
CA PHE A 48 12.90 -2.18 -7.30
C PHE A 48 12.23 -3.29 -8.13
N ALA A 49 11.70 -4.35 -7.50
CA ALA A 49 11.16 -5.51 -8.22
C ALA A 49 9.88 -5.21 -9.03
N TYR A 50 9.21 -4.08 -8.77
CA TYR A 50 7.96 -3.71 -9.44
C TYR A 50 8.20 -2.55 -10.40
N HIS A 51 7.73 -2.65 -11.63
CA HIS A 51 7.90 -1.61 -12.64
C HIS A 51 7.28 -0.27 -12.21
N LYS A 52 7.91 0.82 -12.66
CA LYS A 52 7.33 2.18 -12.56
C LYS A 52 6.06 2.22 -13.43
N VAL A 53 5.00 2.84 -12.90
CA VAL A 53 3.72 2.96 -13.60
C VAL A 53 3.50 4.39 -14.09
N GLU A 54 3.85 5.39 -13.28
CA GLU A 54 3.72 6.80 -13.64
C GLU A 54 4.82 7.61 -12.93
N TYR A 55 5.63 8.36 -13.69
CA TYR A 55 6.84 9.03 -13.20
C TYR A 55 7.73 8.07 -12.37
N GLU A 56 7.99 8.42 -11.11
CA GLU A 56 8.79 7.62 -10.17
C GLU A 56 7.95 6.61 -9.38
N PHE A 57 6.61 6.69 -9.45
CA PHE A 57 5.74 5.85 -8.66
C PHE A 57 5.65 4.40 -9.18
N ARG A 58 5.66 3.48 -8.22
CA ARG A 58 5.49 2.04 -8.41
C ARG A 58 4.19 1.59 -7.75
N GLN A 59 3.62 0.51 -8.27
CA GLN A 59 2.39 -0.07 -7.75
C GLN A 59 2.59 -1.53 -7.39
N PHE A 60 2.04 -1.92 -6.25
CA PHE A 60 1.95 -3.30 -5.81
C PHE A 60 0.48 -3.68 -5.64
N ASN A 61 0.04 -4.68 -6.39
CA ASN A 61 -1.30 -5.25 -6.22
C ASN A 61 -1.26 -6.29 -5.10
N LEU A 62 -2.10 -6.11 -4.07
CA LEU A 62 -2.30 -7.15 -3.08
C LEU A 62 -2.94 -8.38 -3.74
N LYS A 63 -2.66 -9.57 -3.21
CA LYS A 63 -3.07 -10.85 -3.80
C LYS A 63 -4.43 -11.31 -3.28
N LYS A 64 -4.67 -11.19 -1.96
CA LYS A 64 -5.90 -11.66 -1.29
C LYS A 64 -6.96 -10.56 -1.27
N PHE A 65 -6.55 -9.31 -1.14
CA PHE A 65 -7.45 -8.17 -1.10
C PHE A 65 -7.34 -7.32 -2.39
N PRO A 66 -8.46 -6.79 -2.91
CA PRO A 66 -8.50 -5.97 -4.13
C PRO A 66 -7.99 -4.53 -3.89
N HIS A 67 -6.84 -4.38 -3.26
CA HIS A 67 -6.19 -3.11 -2.96
C HIS A 67 -4.84 -2.99 -3.68
N VAL A 68 -4.48 -1.75 -3.99
CA VAL A 68 -3.22 -1.38 -4.64
C VAL A 68 -2.46 -0.45 -3.71
N VAL A 69 -1.18 -0.76 -3.50
CA VAL A 69 -0.23 0.05 -2.74
C VAL A 69 0.61 0.84 -3.73
N VAL A 70 0.59 2.17 -3.62
CA VAL A 70 1.42 3.08 -4.41
C VAL A 70 2.57 3.55 -3.55
N TYR A 71 3.78 3.41 -4.06
CA TYR A 71 4.99 3.78 -3.35
C TYR A 71 6.05 4.37 -4.27
N ASP A 72 7.01 5.05 -3.65
CA ASP A 72 8.23 5.55 -4.27
C ASP A 72 9.45 5.06 -3.49
N ILE A 73 10.62 5.14 -4.11
CA ILE A 73 11.90 4.71 -3.54
C ILE A 73 12.86 5.90 -3.55
N ASP A 74 13.25 6.36 -2.37
CA ASP A 74 14.38 7.25 -2.20
C ASP A 74 15.62 6.39 -1.97
N ASP A 75 16.36 6.16 -3.05
CA ASP A 75 17.51 5.26 -3.08
C ASP A 75 18.69 5.81 -2.27
N ILE A 76 18.86 7.13 -2.26
CA ILE A 76 19.96 7.80 -1.54
C ILE A 76 19.83 7.56 -0.03
N ASN A 77 18.59 7.61 0.48
CA ASN A 77 18.31 7.43 1.91
C ASN A 77 17.89 6.01 2.29
N GLU A 78 17.91 5.06 1.34
CA GLU A 78 17.40 3.69 1.51
C GLU A 78 15.97 3.65 2.07
N LEU A 79 15.07 4.47 1.52
CA LEU A 79 13.68 4.62 1.97
C LEU A 79 12.67 4.17 0.92
N VAL A 80 11.67 3.41 1.39
CA VAL A 80 10.42 3.15 0.68
C VAL A 80 9.32 4.02 1.29
N ILE A 81 8.68 4.83 0.47
CA ILE A 81 7.66 5.77 0.91
C ILE A 81 6.31 5.32 0.35
N ILE A 82 5.41 4.87 1.23
CA ILE A 82 4.05 4.48 0.85
C ILE A 82 3.16 5.72 0.81
N TYR A 83 2.71 6.10 -0.38
CA TYR A 83 1.89 7.29 -0.61
C TYR A 83 0.40 7.02 -0.44
N SER A 84 -0.08 5.92 -1.01
CA SER A 84 -1.51 5.60 -1.02
C SER A 84 -1.76 4.10 -1.03
N ILE A 85 -2.87 3.71 -0.44
CA ILE A 85 -3.42 2.35 -0.49
C ILE A 85 -4.89 2.53 -0.84
N PHE A 86 -5.36 1.94 -1.93
CA PHE A 86 -6.74 2.16 -2.39
C PHE A 86 -7.31 0.92 -3.09
N HIS A 87 -8.63 0.80 -3.06
CA HIS A 87 -9.37 -0.24 -3.78
C HIS A 87 -9.77 0.27 -5.18
N PRO A 88 -9.22 -0.25 -6.29
CA PRO A 88 -9.41 0.33 -7.63
C PRO A 88 -10.87 0.39 -8.10
N LYS A 89 -11.67 -0.64 -7.78
CA LYS A 89 -13.09 -0.69 -8.16
C LYS A 89 -14.00 0.20 -7.31
N ARG A 90 -13.59 0.55 -6.08
CA ARG A 90 -14.37 1.41 -5.17
C ARG A 90 -13.92 2.89 -5.20
N HIS A 91 -12.68 3.15 -5.60
CA HIS A 91 -12.14 4.49 -5.83
C HIS A 91 -12.13 4.82 -7.33
N THR A 92 -13.24 5.36 -7.84
CA THR A 92 -13.35 5.79 -9.25
C THR A 92 -12.95 7.25 -9.48
N LYS A 93 -12.57 8.02 -8.45
CA LYS A 93 -12.15 9.43 -8.63
C LYS A 93 -10.95 9.76 -7.73
N LYS A 94 -9.87 10.25 -8.36
CA LYS A 94 -8.65 10.89 -7.81
C LYS A 94 -7.57 9.93 -7.25
N LYS A 95 -6.75 9.40 -8.18
CA LYS A 95 -5.54 8.59 -7.89
C LYS A 95 -4.31 9.44 -7.48
N PHE A 96 -4.24 10.72 -7.86
CA PHE A 96 -3.05 11.55 -7.74
C PHE A 96 -3.38 13.04 -7.47
N GLU A 97 -4.15 13.33 -6.43
CA GLU A 97 -4.28 14.73 -5.99
C GLU A 97 -3.41 14.99 -4.77
N ASP A 98 -2.55 15.99 -4.94
CA ASP A 98 -1.58 16.56 -4.00
C ASP A 98 -2.22 17.06 -2.69
#